data_AF-A0A955EJN7-F1
#
_entry.id   AF-A0A955EJN7-F1
#
_cell.length_a   1.000
_cell.length_b   1.000
_cell.length_c   1.000
_cell.angle_alpha   90.00
_cell.angle_beta   90.00
_cell.angle_gamma   90.00
#
_symmetry.space_group_name_H-M   'P 1'
#
loop_
_entity.id
_entity.type
_entity.pdbx_description
1 polymer ?
#
loop_
_entity_poly.entity_id
_entity_poly.type
_entity_poly.pdbx_seq_one_letter_code
_entity_poly.pdbx_strand_id
1 'polypeptide(L)'
;MTPTPDTPSARPARPGSPPPPGPRRHDLDGLRAFAMLLGIALHAALAFAPIPWLAMNRETSTLMIPFFEIIHGFRLPLFFLMSGFFSAMLLQRRGVGGFLTHRWKRIGLPLLLGSVTIIPAMWGVIIGGTALKSLVPAPEREWGQTDSSATSIWRAA
;
A
#
# COMPACT_ATOMS: atom_id res chain seq x y z
N MET A 1 65.41 4.65 38.86
CA MET A 1 64.52 3.60 38.31
C MET A 1 63.27 4.30 37.79
N THR A 2 63.24 4.63 36.50
CA THR A 2 62.07 5.21 35.83
C THR A 2 61.54 4.16 34.86
N PRO A 3 60.28 3.71 34.96
CA PRO A 3 59.72 2.77 33.98
C PRO A 3 59.51 3.48 32.65
N THR A 4 60.02 2.89 31.57
CA THR A 4 59.69 3.26 30.19
C THR A 4 58.21 3.00 29.92
N PRO A 5 57.45 3.94 29.32
CA PRO A 5 56.09 3.68 28.90
C PRO A 5 56.09 2.72 27.69
N ASP A 6 55.36 1.62 27.83
CA ASP A 6 55.11 0.66 26.77
C ASP A 6 54.53 1.36 25.53
N THR A 7 55.21 1.21 24.40
CA THR A 7 54.69 1.68 23.11
C THR A 7 53.46 0.83 22.76
N PRO A 8 52.27 1.42 22.57
CA PRO A 8 51.11 0.65 22.16
C PRO A 8 51.36 0.03 20.79
N SER A 9 51.48 -1.30 20.76
CA SER A 9 51.63 -2.10 19.55
C SER A 9 50.51 -1.75 18.56
N ALA A 10 50.86 -1.12 17.44
CA ALA A 10 49.96 -0.86 16.34
C ALA A 10 49.41 -2.20 15.83
N ARG A 11 48.16 -2.52 16.16
CA ARG A 11 47.49 -3.74 15.69
C ARG A 11 47.37 -3.65 14.16
N PRO A 12 47.86 -4.65 13.40
CA PRO A 12 47.74 -4.61 11.94
C PRO A 12 46.27 -4.58 11.53
N ALA A 13 45.91 -3.62 10.69
CA ALA A 13 44.58 -3.51 10.11
C ALA A 13 44.25 -4.81 9.37
N ARG A 14 43.11 -5.43 9.71
CA ARG A 14 42.69 -6.71 9.11
C ARG A 14 42.50 -6.51 7.59
N PRO A 15 43.25 -7.24 6.74
CA PRO A 15 42.97 -7.25 5.31
C PRO A 15 41.64 -8.01 5.08
N GLY A 16 40.62 -7.30 4.61
CA GLY A 16 39.34 -7.90 4.23
C GLY A 16 38.07 -7.13 4.63
N SER A 17 38.15 -5.91 5.16
CA SER A 17 36.94 -5.10 5.33
C SER A 17 36.32 -4.82 3.94
N PRO A 18 35.07 -5.25 3.69
CA PRO A 18 34.41 -4.96 2.41
C PRO A 18 34.36 -3.46 2.21
N PRO A 19 34.48 -2.98 0.95
CA PRO A 19 34.45 -1.56 0.65
C PRO A 19 33.20 -0.94 1.27
N PRO A 20 33.30 0.26 1.86
CA PRO A 20 32.17 0.91 2.48
C PRO A 20 31.03 0.99 1.45
N PRO A 21 29.80 0.54 1.80
CA PRO A 21 28.68 0.60 0.88
C PRO A 21 28.54 2.03 0.39
N GLY A 22 28.54 2.22 -0.93
CA GLY A 22 28.51 3.55 -1.53
C GLY A 22 27.31 4.38 -1.03
N PRO A 23 27.36 5.72 -1.13
CA PRO A 23 26.39 6.62 -0.50
C PRO A 23 24.95 6.21 -0.85
N ARG A 24 24.20 5.77 0.17
CA ARG A 24 22.78 5.42 0.03
C ARG A 24 22.01 6.73 -0.06
N ARG A 25 21.13 6.86 -1.06
CA ARG A 25 20.39 8.12 -1.28
C ARG A 25 19.22 8.22 -0.32
N HIS A 26 19.46 8.88 0.81
CA HIS A 26 18.48 9.06 1.88
C HIS A 26 17.29 9.94 1.45
N ASP A 27 17.51 10.91 0.57
CA ASP A 27 16.46 11.83 0.09
C ASP A 27 15.30 11.08 -0.58
N LEU A 28 15.62 10.05 -1.36
CA LEU A 28 14.65 9.24 -2.10
C LEU A 28 13.87 8.29 -1.18
N ASP A 29 14.53 7.82 -0.13
CA ASP A 29 13.89 6.98 0.89
C ASP A 29 12.94 7.83 1.75
N GLY A 30 13.34 9.06 2.08
CA GLY A 30 12.48 10.06 2.73
C GLY A 30 11.25 10.42 1.90
N LEU A 31 11.43 10.67 0.59
CA LEU A 31 10.31 10.97 -0.31
C LEU A 31 9.32 9.82 -0.41
N ARG A 32 9.84 8.58 -0.46
CA ARG A 32 9.02 7.37 -0.46
C ARG A 32 8.29 7.18 0.87
N ALA A 33 8.97 7.37 2.00
CA ALA A 33 8.37 7.27 3.33
C ALA A 33 7.25 8.30 3.50
N PHE A 34 7.46 9.53 3.05
CA PHE A 34 6.43 10.57 3.00
C PHE A 34 5.22 10.14 2.16
N ALA A 35 5.45 9.60 0.96
CA ALA A 35 4.38 9.09 0.10
C ALA A 35 3.57 7.94 0.75
N MET A 36 4.23 7.09 1.55
CA MET A 36 3.57 6.00 2.29
C MET A 36 2.73 6.52 3.46
N LEU A 37 3.25 7.49 4.22
CA LEU A 37 2.50 8.16 5.30
C LEU A 37 1.25 8.86 4.75
N LEU A 38 1.40 9.53 3.60
CA LEU A 38 0.29 10.17 2.92
C LEU A 38 -0.79 9.15 2.48
N GLY A 39 -0.37 7.91 2.18
CA GLY A 39 -1.30 6.80 1.91
C GLY A 39 -2.18 6.43 3.10
N ILE A 40 -1.67 6.51 4.33
CA ILE A 40 -2.44 6.24 5.56
C ILE A 40 -3.51 7.32 5.75
N ALA A 41 -3.15 8.59 5.58
CA ALA A 41 -4.09 9.71 5.65
C ALA A 41 -5.22 9.57 4.61
N LEU A 42 -4.90 9.13 3.39
CA LEU A 42 -5.89 8.87 2.35
C LEU A 42 -6.86 7.73 2.73
N HIS A 43 -6.38 6.64 3.32
CA HIS A 43 -7.26 5.54 3.75
C HIS A 43 -8.18 5.94 4.91
N ALA A 44 -7.69 6.79 5.82
CA ALA A 44 -8.54 7.37 6.86
C ALA A 44 -9.65 8.25 6.25
N ALA A 45 -9.33 9.06 5.23
CA ALA A 45 -10.31 9.91 4.56
C ALA A 45 -11.36 9.11 3.76
N LEU A 46 -10.99 7.96 3.19
CA LEU A 46 -11.92 7.10 2.43
C LEU A 46 -13.10 6.59 3.26
N ALA A 47 -12.93 6.44 4.58
CA ALA A 47 -14.03 6.03 5.46
C ALA A 47 -15.17 7.07 5.54
N PHE A 48 -14.88 8.32 5.18
CA PHE A 48 -15.81 9.45 5.23
C PHE A 48 -16.15 9.99 3.83
N ALA A 49 -15.58 9.42 2.77
CA ALA A 49 -15.86 9.79 1.39
C ALA A 49 -17.07 8.98 0.85
N PRO A 50 -17.93 9.56 0.00
CA PRO A 50 -19.07 8.87 -0.59
C PRO A 50 -18.65 7.95 -1.76
N ILE A 51 -17.60 7.15 -1.57
CA ILE A 51 -17.02 6.24 -2.56
C ILE A 51 -17.24 4.80 -2.06
N PRO A 52 -17.64 3.83 -2.91
CA PRO A 52 -17.78 2.43 -2.54
C PRO A 52 -16.52 1.85 -1.86
N TRP A 53 -16.50 1.86 -0.52
CA TRP A 53 -15.43 1.33 0.33
C TRP A 53 -16.00 0.43 1.43
N LEU A 54 -15.21 -0.54 1.89
CA LEU A 54 -15.65 -1.63 2.78
C LEU A 54 -16.14 -1.13 4.16
N ALA A 55 -15.71 0.06 4.58
CA ALA A 55 -16.11 0.71 5.82
C ALA A 55 -16.55 2.15 5.53
N MET A 56 -17.84 2.35 5.31
CA MET A 56 -18.45 3.68 5.18
C MET A 56 -19.08 4.10 6.49
N ASN A 57 -18.89 5.35 6.88
CA ASN A 57 -19.70 5.98 7.91
C ASN A 57 -21.00 6.56 7.30
N ARG A 58 -22.08 6.64 8.09
CA ARG A 58 -23.35 7.30 7.68
C ARG A 58 -23.19 8.81 7.51
N GLU A 59 -22.25 9.41 8.22
CA GLU A 59 -21.91 10.83 8.09
C GLU A 59 -20.74 11.01 7.12
N THR A 60 -21.07 11.38 5.89
CA THR A 60 -20.11 11.71 4.84
C THR A 60 -19.96 13.23 4.73
N SER A 61 -18.72 13.72 4.62
CA SER A 61 -18.45 15.15 4.42
C SER A 61 -17.96 15.40 2.99
N THR A 62 -18.60 16.34 2.29
CA THR A 62 -18.21 16.75 0.93
C THR A 62 -16.78 17.30 0.87
N LEU A 63 -16.24 17.79 1.99
CA LEU A 63 -14.86 18.30 2.09
C LEU A 63 -13.79 17.19 2.04
N MET A 64 -14.17 15.93 2.29
CA MET A 64 -13.21 14.81 2.20
C MET A 64 -12.89 14.41 0.77
N ILE A 65 -13.75 14.75 -0.21
CA ILE A 65 -13.53 14.50 -1.64
C ILE A 65 -12.33 15.32 -2.17
N PRO A 66 -12.30 16.66 -2.08
CA PRO A 66 -11.15 17.43 -2.59
C PRO A 66 -9.86 17.12 -1.83
N PHE A 67 -9.95 16.80 -0.53
CA PHE A 67 -8.78 16.36 0.25
C PHE A 67 -8.20 15.05 -0.30
N PHE A 68 -9.06 14.06 -0.58
CA PHE A 68 -8.68 12.82 -1.23
C PHE A 68 -8.03 13.07 -2.59
N GLU A 69 -8.67 13.88 -3.45
CA GLU A 69 -8.19 14.17 -4.81
C GLU A 69 -6.81 14.85 -4.83
N ILE A 70 -6.58 15.83 -3.95
CA ILE A 70 -5.28 16.50 -3.84
C ILE A 70 -4.19 15.52 -3.44
N ILE A 71 -4.45 14.71 -2.41
CA ILE A 71 -3.49 13.74 -1.90
C ILE A 71 -3.22 12.65 -2.94
N HIS A 72 -4.28 12.11 -3.53
CA HIS A 72 -4.21 11.06 -4.53
C HIS A 72 -3.48 11.54 -5.78
N GLY A 73 -3.87 12.72 -6.26
CA GLY A 73 -3.29 13.40 -7.42
C GLY A 73 -1.83 13.80 -7.23
N PHE A 74 -1.37 14.04 -6.00
CA PHE A 74 0.06 14.27 -5.73
C PHE A 74 0.84 12.95 -5.58
N ARG A 75 0.27 11.97 -4.87
CA ARG A 75 0.95 10.72 -4.54
C ARG A 75 1.28 9.88 -5.78
N LEU A 76 0.37 9.82 -6.75
CA LEU A 76 0.56 9.02 -7.97
C LEU A 76 1.71 9.53 -8.86
N PRO A 77 1.76 10.83 -9.24
CA PRO A 77 2.90 11.40 -9.97
C PRO A 77 4.22 11.28 -9.21
N LEU A 78 4.20 11.42 -7.87
CA LEU A 78 5.41 11.27 -7.06
C LEU A 78 6.02 9.88 -7.20
N PHE A 79 5.20 8.83 -7.14
CA PHE A 79 5.67 7.45 -7.37
C PHE A 79 6.16 7.23 -8.80
N PHE A 80 5.50 7.85 -9.79
CA PHE A 80 5.93 7.76 -11.18
C PHE A 80 7.29 8.42 -11.41
N LEU A 81 7.50 9.63 -10.89
CA LEU A 81 8.77 10.35 -10.93
C LEU A 81 9.89 9.53 -10.28
N MET A 82 9.61 8.97 -9.09
CA MET A 82 10.54 8.09 -8.38
C MET A 82 10.91 6.84 -9.18
N SER A 83 9.93 6.19 -9.82
CA SER A 83 10.15 5.03 -10.69
C SER A 83 11.01 5.37 -11.91
N GLY A 84 10.75 6.52 -12.55
CA GLY A 84 11.53 7.03 -13.68
C GLY A 84 12.98 7.32 -13.29
N PHE A 85 13.18 8.00 -12.16
CA PHE A 85 14.50 8.33 -11.63
C PHE A 85 15.35 7.07 -11.35
N PHE A 86 14.77 6.06 -10.69
CA PHE A 86 15.48 4.80 -10.46
C PHE A 86 15.76 4.04 -11.75
N SER A 87 14.86 4.11 -12.73
CA SER A 87 15.04 3.46 -14.02
C SER A 87 16.18 4.09 -14.82
N ALA A 88 16.27 5.43 -14.85
CA ALA A 88 17.36 6.16 -15.48
C ALA A 88 18.72 5.90 -14.79
N MET A 89 18.76 5.92 -13.45
CA MET A 89 19.98 5.61 -12.70
C MET A 89 20.48 4.18 -12.93
N LEU A 90 19.56 3.23 -13.02
CA LEU A 90 19.92 1.84 -13.19
C LEU A 90 20.31 1.52 -14.65
N LEU A 91 19.73 2.25 -15.61
CA LEU A 91 20.16 2.24 -17.01
C LEU A 91 21.61 2.72 -17.15
N GLN A 92 21.97 3.84 -16.49
CA GLN A 92 23.35 4.34 -16.46
C GLN A 92 24.33 3.37 -15.80
N ARG A 93 23.90 2.62 -14.77
CA ARG A 93 24.79 1.72 -14.01
C ARG A 93 24.99 0.32 -14.61
N ARG A 94 24.04 -0.22 -15.37
CA ARG A 94 24.10 -1.62 -15.88
C ARG A 94 23.93 -1.78 -17.38
N GLY A 95 23.63 -0.70 -18.12
CA GLY A 95 23.31 -0.77 -19.53
C GLY A 95 21.94 -1.43 -19.81
N VAL A 96 21.44 -1.24 -21.03
CA VAL A 96 20.05 -1.55 -21.42
C VAL A 96 19.72 -3.05 -21.36
N GLY A 97 20.66 -3.92 -21.74
CA GLY A 97 20.41 -5.35 -21.98
C GLY A 97 20.29 -6.23 -20.72
N GLY A 98 21.19 -6.06 -19.74
CA GLY A 98 21.16 -6.84 -18.50
C GLY A 98 20.09 -6.36 -17.51
N PHE A 99 19.64 -5.12 -17.66
CA PHE A 99 18.67 -4.50 -16.78
C PHE A 99 17.23 -4.96 -17.06
N LEU A 100 16.86 -5.08 -18.34
CA LEU A 100 15.52 -5.43 -18.76
C LEU A 100 15.21 -6.92 -18.53
N THR A 101 16.17 -7.80 -18.81
CA THR A 101 16.04 -9.26 -18.65
C THR A 101 15.84 -9.67 -17.19
N HIS A 102 16.57 -9.05 -16.25
CA HIS A 102 16.45 -9.36 -14.83
C HIS A 102 15.18 -8.77 -14.19
N ARG A 103 14.67 -7.64 -14.71
CA ARG A 103 13.38 -7.07 -14.29
C ARG A 103 12.20 -7.87 -14.85
N TRP A 104 12.26 -8.32 -16.10
CA TRP A 104 11.19 -9.09 -16.71
C TRP A 104 10.96 -10.43 -16.02
N LYS A 105 12.05 -11.14 -15.67
CA LYS A 105 11.93 -12.40 -14.92
C LYS A 105 11.38 -12.23 -13.50
N ARG A 106 11.62 -11.09 -12.85
CA ARG A 106 11.25 -10.88 -11.43
C ARG A 106 9.94 -10.12 -11.23
N ILE A 107 9.51 -9.36 -12.23
CA ILE A 107 8.27 -8.55 -12.20
C ILE A 107 7.27 -9.11 -13.21
N GLY A 108 7.71 -9.36 -14.45
CA GLY A 108 6.85 -9.86 -15.51
C GLY A 108 6.30 -11.26 -15.23
N LEU A 109 7.11 -12.16 -14.67
CA LEU A 109 6.66 -13.52 -14.34
C LEU A 109 5.59 -13.57 -13.24
N PRO A 110 5.78 -12.96 -12.05
CA PRO A 110 4.72 -12.93 -11.04
C PRO A 110 3.50 -12.12 -11.49
N LEU A 111 3.68 -11.09 -12.34
CA LEU A 111 2.56 -10.32 -12.89
C LEU A 111 1.75 -11.12 -13.92
N LEU A 112 2.39 -11.89 -14.81
CA LEU A 112 1.71 -12.77 -15.76
C LEU A 112 1.00 -13.91 -15.04
N LEU A 113 1.68 -14.60 -14.13
CA LEU A 113 1.06 -15.66 -13.33
C LEU A 113 -0.13 -15.10 -12.55
N GLY A 114 0.07 -14.02 -11.80
CA GLY A 114 -0.98 -13.37 -11.01
C GLY A 114 -2.13 -12.88 -11.88
N SER A 115 -1.86 -12.32 -13.06
CA SER A 115 -2.93 -11.88 -13.98
C SER A 115 -3.74 -13.06 -14.51
N VAL A 116 -3.08 -14.17 -14.86
CA VAL A 116 -3.75 -15.35 -15.42
C VAL A 116 -4.48 -16.16 -14.34
N THR A 117 -4.06 -16.13 -13.07
CA THR A 117 -4.78 -16.82 -11.98
C THR A 117 -5.75 -15.92 -11.24
N ILE A 118 -5.32 -14.75 -10.75
CA ILE A 118 -6.13 -13.90 -9.86
C ILE A 118 -7.27 -13.22 -10.60
N ILE A 119 -7.07 -12.72 -11.83
CA ILE A 119 -8.14 -12.03 -12.57
C ILE A 119 -9.31 -12.98 -12.87
N PRO A 120 -9.11 -14.15 -13.51
CA PRO A 120 -10.22 -15.06 -13.76
C PRO A 120 -10.78 -15.69 -12.47
N ALA A 121 -9.96 -15.94 -11.44
CA ALA A 121 -10.47 -16.38 -10.14
C ALA A 121 -11.40 -15.34 -9.51
N MET A 122 -11.02 -14.06 -9.55
CA MET A 122 -11.84 -12.95 -9.03
C MET A 122 -13.14 -12.81 -9.82
N TRP A 123 -13.09 -12.90 -11.16
CA TRP A 123 -14.30 -12.94 -11.98
C TRP A 123 -15.19 -14.15 -11.66
N GLY A 124 -14.60 -15.33 -11.45
CA GLY A 124 -15.33 -16.54 -11.04
C GLY A 124 -16.04 -16.37 -9.71
N VAL A 125 -15.39 -15.75 -8.72
CA VAL A 125 -16.01 -15.44 -7.42
C VAL A 125 -17.14 -14.42 -7.55
N ILE A 126 -16.95 -13.37 -8.36
CA ILE A 126 -17.98 -12.34 -8.58
C ILE A 126 -19.20 -12.93 -9.29
N ILE A 127 -18.99 -13.68 -10.37
CA ILE A 127 -20.07 -14.33 -11.15
C ILE A 127 -20.77 -15.41 -10.31
N GLY A 128 -20.00 -16.22 -9.56
CA GLY A 128 -20.57 -17.20 -8.64
C GLY A 128 -21.38 -16.56 -7.52
N GLY A 129 -20.91 -15.44 -6.96
CA GLY A 129 -21.60 -14.69 -5.92
C GLY A 129 -22.89 -14.02 -6.40
N THR A 130 -22.91 -13.46 -7.60
CA THR A 130 -24.14 -12.90 -8.20
C THR A 130 -25.14 -13.98 -8.57
N ALA A 131 -24.68 -15.12 -9.11
CA ALA A 131 -25.53 -16.27 -9.40
C ALA A 131 -26.16 -16.85 -8.12
N LEU A 132 -25.37 -17.03 -7.05
CA LEU A 132 -25.87 -17.50 -5.76
C LEU A 132 -26.89 -16.54 -5.15
N LYS A 133 -26.65 -15.22 -5.21
CA LYS A 133 -27.58 -14.19 -4.73
C LYS A 133 -28.89 -14.16 -5.55
N SER A 134 -28.85 -14.56 -6.82
CA SER A 134 -30.05 -14.65 -7.67
C SER A 134 -30.87 -15.92 -7.42
N LEU A 135 -30.24 -16.98 -6.90
CA LEU A 135 -30.87 -18.27 -6.56
C LEU A 135 -31.46 -18.28 -5.16
N VAL A 136 -30.93 -17.45 -4.26
CA VAL A 136 -31.50 -17.20 -2.93
C VAL A 136 -32.51 -16.06 -3.08
N PRO A 137 -33.83 -16.32 -3.00
CA PRO A 137 -34.83 -15.25 -2.93
C PRO A 137 -34.44 -14.32 -1.78
N ALA A 138 -34.50 -13.00 -2.02
CA ALA A 138 -34.28 -12.04 -0.94
C ALA A 138 -35.18 -12.47 0.23
N PRO A 139 -34.64 -12.63 1.46
CA PRO A 139 -35.48 -12.97 2.59
C PRO A 139 -36.59 -11.95 2.63
N GLU A 140 -37.83 -12.41 2.56
CA GLU A 140 -39.01 -11.60 2.76
C GLU A 140 -38.80 -10.96 4.12
N ARG A 141 -38.37 -9.69 4.11
CA ARG A 141 -38.13 -8.96 5.33
C ARG A 141 -39.52 -8.70 5.90
N GLU A 142 -39.97 -9.58 6.79
CA GLU A 142 -41.03 -9.31 7.78
C GLU A 142 -40.63 -8.20 8.77
N TRP A 143 -39.77 -7.25 8.37
CA TRP A 143 -39.47 -6.03 9.10
C TRP A 143 -40.50 -4.93 8.82
N GLY A 144 -41.76 -5.33 8.63
CA GLY A 144 -42.94 -4.46 8.52
C GLY A 144 -44.02 -4.78 9.57
N GLN A 145 -43.79 -5.77 10.43
CA GLN A 145 -44.76 -6.21 11.43
C GLN A 145 -44.07 -6.60 12.76
N THR A 146 -43.06 -5.83 13.18
CA THR A 146 -42.77 -5.75 14.61
C THR A 146 -43.82 -4.83 15.21
N ASP A 147 -44.77 -5.44 15.89
CA ASP A 147 -45.89 -4.82 16.54
C ASP A 147 -45.53 -3.48 17.19
N SER A 148 -46.19 -2.41 16.76
CA SER A 148 -46.18 -1.10 17.44
C SER A 148 -46.69 -1.18 18.89
N SER A 149 -47.14 -2.36 19.35
CA SER A 149 -47.43 -2.66 20.75
C SER A 149 -46.17 -2.79 21.61
N ALA A 150 -45.00 -3.07 21.03
CA ALA A 150 -43.74 -3.14 21.78
C ALA A 150 -43.23 -1.75 22.22
N THR A 151 -43.78 -0.66 21.69
CA THR A 151 -43.45 0.72 22.06
C THR A 151 -44.24 1.29 23.26
N SER A 152 -45.12 0.51 23.91
CA SER A 152 -45.87 1.00 25.09
C SER A 152 -45.18 0.82 26.44
N ILE A 153 -43.88 0.51 26.47
CA ILE A 153 -43.11 0.32 27.72
C ILE A 153 -42.96 1.60 28.56
N TRP A 154 -43.11 2.77 27.93
CA TRP A 154 -42.89 4.09 28.54
C TRP A 154 -44.18 4.81 28.98
N ARG A 155 -45.35 4.18 28.92
CA ARG A 155 -46.64 4.77 29.37
C ARG A 155 -47.12 4.29 30.75
N ALA A 156 -46.34 3.48 31.45
CA ALA A 156 -46.74 2.83 32.71
C ALA A 156 -46.01 3.35 33.97
N ALA A 157 -45.29 4.46 33.87
CA ALA A 157 -44.64 5.15 35.00
C ALA A 157 -45.10 6.61 35.05
#